data_AF-A0A9E4BBM6-F1
#
_entry.id   AF-A0A9E4BBM6-F1
#
_cell.length_a   1.000
_cell.length_b   1.000
_cell.length_c   1.000
_cell.angle_alpha   90.00
_cell.angle_beta   90.00
_cell.angle_gamma   90.00
#
_symmetry.space_group_name_H-M   'P 1'
#
loop_
_entity.id
_entity.type
_entity.pdbx_description
1 polymer ?
#
loop_
_entity_poly.entity_id
_entity_poly.type
_entity_poly.pdbx_seq_one_letter_code
_entity_poly.pdbx_strand_id
1 'polypeptide(L)'
;MRRPYLRDDFRAAIEAGALGTGGREAQPVSASADGLFSALSEVDGDVYRQTARRKTFRIALADDVYFAKLHLGVGWREIAKNLLVGKLPILGARNEFDACRRLRDRGVPAPEVAAFGERGLNPAQRRSFVVCDALVGYASLEDIVNAWSASPPDPRLKRRVVVAAGRLTAAMHAAGVNHRDYYACHL
;
A
#
# COMPACT_ATOMS: atom_id res chain seq x y z
N MET A 1 -18.31 -8.83 -12.19
CA MET A 1 -17.02 -8.58 -11.50
C MET A 1 -16.44 -7.28 -12.02
N ARG A 2 -15.93 -6.38 -11.16
CA ARG A 2 -15.16 -5.23 -11.64
C ARG A 2 -13.79 -5.73 -12.10
N ARG A 3 -13.33 -5.28 -13.28
CA ARG A 3 -11.96 -5.58 -13.73
C ARG A 3 -10.97 -5.00 -12.72
N PRO A 4 -9.92 -5.74 -12.33
CA PRO A 4 -8.84 -5.16 -11.53
C PRO A 4 -8.14 -4.07 -12.35
N TYR A 5 -7.61 -3.09 -11.63
CA TYR A 5 -6.64 -2.16 -12.18
C TYR A 5 -5.28 -2.86 -12.20
N LEU A 6 -4.60 -2.85 -13.34
CA LEU A 6 -3.23 -3.33 -13.53
C LEU A 6 -2.51 -2.32 -14.39
N ARG A 7 -1.35 -1.85 -13.95
CA ARG A 7 -0.41 -1.08 -14.76
C ARG A 7 0.18 -2.01 -15.84
N ASP A 8 0.52 -1.47 -17.00
CA ASP A 8 0.83 -2.28 -18.19
C ASP A 8 2.06 -3.17 -18.02
N ASP A 9 3.10 -2.65 -17.37
CA ASP A 9 4.31 -3.39 -16.96
C ASP A 9 3.98 -4.53 -16.00
N PHE A 10 3.17 -4.27 -14.98
CA PHE A 10 2.76 -5.27 -14.00
C PHE A 10 1.93 -6.36 -14.68
N ARG A 11 1.00 -5.99 -15.58
CA ARG A 11 0.23 -6.95 -16.37
C ARG A 11 1.16 -7.87 -17.18
N ALA A 12 2.09 -7.29 -17.92
CA ALA A 12 3.02 -8.04 -18.76
C ALA A 12 3.86 -9.03 -17.92
N ALA A 13 4.36 -8.59 -16.76
CA ALA A 13 5.15 -9.43 -15.87
C ALA A 13 4.34 -10.59 -15.25
N ILE A 14 3.07 -10.35 -14.92
CA ILE A 14 2.14 -11.39 -14.43
C ILE A 14 1.83 -12.42 -15.52
N GLU A 15 1.55 -11.96 -16.74
CA GLU A 15 1.26 -12.83 -17.89
C GLU A 15 2.48 -13.66 -18.31
N ALA A 16 3.70 -13.16 -18.07
CA ALA A 16 4.95 -13.90 -18.22
C ALA A 16 5.20 -14.92 -17.09
N GLY A 17 4.32 -15.02 -16.09
CA GLY A 17 4.40 -15.99 -14.99
C GLY A 17 5.32 -15.58 -13.83
N ALA A 18 5.93 -14.40 -13.83
CA ALA A 18 7.04 -14.08 -12.92
C ALA A 18 6.66 -13.86 -11.43
N LEU A 19 5.42 -14.19 -11.02
CA LEU A 19 4.95 -14.04 -9.64
C LEU A 19 5.54 -15.16 -8.76
N GLY A 20 6.73 -14.93 -8.21
CA GLY A 20 7.41 -15.89 -7.35
C GLY A 20 8.20 -15.20 -6.24
N THR A 21 8.08 -15.71 -5.01
CA THR A 21 9.04 -15.39 -3.96
C THR A 21 10.13 -16.46 -3.95
N GLY A 22 11.34 -16.09 -4.32
CA GLY A 22 12.56 -16.85 -4.01
C GLY A 22 12.52 -18.34 -4.37
N GLY A 23 12.57 -18.68 -5.66
CA GLY A 23 12.99 -20.02 -6.11
C GLY A 23 11.91 -21.08 -6.30
N ARG A 24 10.61 -20.74 -6.31
CA ARG A 24 9.55 -21.63 -6.79
C ARG A 24 9.08 -21.24 -8.19
N GLU A 25 8.81 -22.26 -8.99
CA GLU A 25 8.41 -22.18 -10.40
C GLU A 25 7.15 -21.31 -10.57
N ALA A 26 7.26 -20.35 -11.49
CA ALA A 26 6.23 -19.44 -11.95
C ALA A 26 4.97 -20.17 -12.42
N GLN A 27 3.88 -20.12 -11.65
CA GLN A 27 2.57 -20.57 -12.15
C GLN A 27 1.86 -19.45 -12.91
N PRO A 28 1.18 -19.73 -14.03
CA PRO A 28 0.42 -18.71 -14.75
C PRO A 28 -0.71 -18.17 -13.87
N VAL A 29 -0.60 -16.90 -13.48
CA VAL A 29 -1.59 -16.24 -12.63
C VAL A 29 -2.64 -15.58 -13.52
N SER A 30 -3.91 -15.90 -13.28
CA SER A 30 -5.02 -15.23 -13.95
C SER A 30 -5.03 -13.73 -13.60
N ALA A 31 -4.97 -12.86 -14.61
CA ALA A 31 -5.09 -11.39 -14.47
C ALA A 31 -6.47 -10.91 -13.99
N SER A 32 -7.35 -11.82 -13.55
CA SER A 32 -8.59 -11.49 -12.86
C SER A 32 -8.31 -11.08 -11.40
N ALA A 33 -9.21 -10.31 -10.81
CA ALA A 33 -9.08 -9.90 -9.41
C ALA A 33 -9.03 -11.12 -8.46
N ASP A 34 -9.73 -12.20 -8.80
CA ASP A 34 -9.77 -13.43 -8.01
C ASP A 34 -8.48 -14.24 -8.17
N GLY A 35 -7.99 -14.39 -9.41
CA GLY A 35 -6.73 -15.05 -9.69
C GLY A 35 -5.55 -14.38 -8.98
N LEU A 36 -5.46 -13.06 -9.12
CA LEU A 36 -4.44 -12.26 -8.44
C LEU A 36 -4.57 -12.32 -6.92
N PHE A 37 -5.79 -12.22 -6.37
CA PHE A 37 -5.96 -12.32 -4.93
C PHE A 37 -5.52 -13.68 -4.39
N SER A 38 -5.88 -14.78 -5.06
CA SER A 38 -5.49 -16.14 -4.67
C SER A 38 -3.97 -16.30 -4.76
N ALA A 39 -3.35 -15.95 -5.89
CA ALA A 39 -1.91 -16.04 -6.08
C ALA A 39 -1.14 -15.21 -5.03
N LEU A 40 -1.55 -13.96 -4.80
CA LEU A 40 -0.95 -13.11 -3.76
C LEU A 40 -1.19 -13.66 -2.35
N SER A 41 -2.29 -14.38 -2.09
CA SER A 41 -2.54 -14.96 -0.77
C SER A 41 -1.56 -16.09 -0.44
N GLU A 42 -1.18 -16.87 -1.45
CA GLU A 42 -0.25 -18.01 -1.36
C GLU A 42 1.23 -17.62 -1.27
N VAL A 43 1.55 -16.34 -1.50
CA VAL A 43 2.92 -15.84 -1.34
C VAL A 43 3.34 -15.87 0.13
N ASP A 44 4.29 -16.75 0.47
CA ASP A 44 4.83 -16.93 1.82
C ASP A 44 6.21 -16.25 2.04
N GLY A 45 6.53 -15.21 1.25
CA GLY A 45 7.80 -14.46 1.36
C GLY A 45 7.91 -13.52 2.56
N ASP A 46 8.59 -12.38 2.37
CA ASP A 46 8.86 -11.39 3.42
C ASP A 46 7.59 -10.69 3.92
N VAL A 47 6.90 -11.32 4.88
CA VAL A 47 5.70 -10.79 5.51
C VAL A 47 6.09 -9.81 6.62
N TYR A 48 5.90 -8.52 6.36
CA TYR A 48 6.16 -7.45 7.33
C TYR A 48 5.08 -7.36 8.40
N ARG A 49 3.82 -7.65 8.04
CA ARG A 49 2.71 -7.63 8.99
C ARG A 49 1.58 -8.56 8.58
N GLN A 50 1.17 -9.43 9.50
CA GLN A 50 0.02 -10.29 9.33
C GLN A 50 -0.91 -10.16 10.54
N THR A 51 -2.18 -9.89 10.25
CA THR A 51 -3.27 -9.99 11.21
C THR A 51 -4.35 -10.88 10.61
N ALA A 52 -5.35 -11.28 11.40
CA ALA A 52 -6.45 -12.11 10.92
C ALA A 52 -7.20 -11.54 9.69
N ARG A 53 -7.05 -10.23 9.40
CA ARG A 53 -7.79 -9.54 8.34
C ARG A 53 -6.92 -8.76 7.34
N ARG A 54 -5.61 -8.67 7.58
CA ARG A 54 -4.69 -7.91 6.72
C ARG A 54 -3.34 -8.61 6.62
N LYS A 55 -2.80 -8.77 5.41
CA LYS A 55 -1.45 -9.28 5.14
C LYS A 55 -0.70 -8.21 4.34
N THR A 56 0.47 -7.79 4.82
CA THR A 56 1.36 -6.84 4.13
C THR A 56 2.71 -7.51 3.95
N PHE A 57 3.17 -7.62 2.71
CA PHE A 57 4.37 -8.35 2.35
C PHE A 57 5.01 -7.78 1.09
N ARG A 58 6.29 -8.09 0.91
CA ARG A 58 7.04 -7.74 -0.29
C ARG A 58 6.95 -8.87 -1.31
N ILE A 59 6.84 -8.49 -2.58
CA ILE A 59 6.93 -9.41 -3.71
C ILE A 59 8.01 -8.91 -4.66
N ALA A 60 8.75 -9.84 -5.25
CA ALA A 60 9.60 -9.59 -6.40
C ALA A 60 8.86 -10.11 -7.63
N LEU A 61 8.89 -9.35 -8.72
CA LEU A 61 8.25 -9.71 -9.97
C LEU A 61 9.15 -9.20 -11.10
N ALA A 62 9.71 -10.14 -11.87
CA ALA A 62 10.83 -9.86 -12.77
C ALA A 62 11.99 -9.19 -12.01
N ASP A 63 12.47 -8.03 -12.48
CA ASP A 63 13.54 -7.25 -11.85
C ASP A 63 13.03 -6.19 -10.85
N ASP A 64 11.70 -6.07 -10.72
CA ASP A 64 11.06 -5.06 -9.89
C ASP A 64 10.59 -5.61 -8.54
N VAL A 65 10.49 -4.70 -7.58
CA VAL A 65 10.05 -5.00 -6.21
C VAL A 65 8.80 -4.21 -5.89
N TYR A 66 7.82 -4.91 -5.32
CA TYR A 66 6.55 -4.32 -4.93
C TYR A 66 6.19 -4.64 -3.48
N PHE A 67 5.35 -3.80 -2.89
CA PHE A 67 4.66 -4.07 -1.63
C PHE A 67 3.18 -4.38 -1.89
N ALA A 68 2.77 -5.58 -1.49
CA ALA A 68 1.39 -6.03 -1.57
C ALA A 68 0.69 -5.92 -0.21
N LYS A 69 -0.55 -5.42 -0.23
CA LYS A 69 -1.42 -5.31 0.94
C LYS A 69 -2.77 -5.96 0.65
N LEU A 70 -3.01 -7.10 1.29
CA LEU A 70 -4.25 -7.87 1.18
C LEU A 70 -5.15 -7.54 2.36
N HIS A 71 -6.43 -7.36 2.06
CA HIS A 71 -7.49 -7.10 3.01
C HIS A 71 -8.57 -8.17 2.86
N LEU A 72 -8.86 -8.85 3.96
CA LEU A 72 -9.95 -9.82 4.09
C LEU A 72 -11.17 -9.16 4.74
N GLY A 73 -12.29 -9.88 4.71
CA GLY A 73 -13.57 -9.38 5.25
C GLY A 73 -13.47 -8.92 6.70
N VAL A 74 -13.92 -7.69 6.95
CA VAL A 74 -13.87 -7.07 8.28
C VAL A 74 -14.96 -7.57 9.23
N GLY A 75 -16.03 -8.19 8.72
CA GLY A 75 -17.18 -8.66 9.48
C GLY A 75 -18.16 -7.55 9.88
N TRP A 76 -19.44 -7.91 10.05
CA TRP A 76 -20.50 -6.97 10.39
C TRP A 76 -20.34 -6.32 11.76
N ARG A 77 -19.75 -7.04 12.73
CA ARG A 77 -19.49 -6.50 14.07
C ARG A 77 -18.58 -5.28 14.05
N GLU A 78 -17.53 -5.30 13.23
CA GLU A 78 -16.59 -4.18 13.10
C GLU A 78 -17.23 -3.01 12.36
N ILE A 79 -18.03 -3.29 11.33
CA ILE A 79 -18.79 -2.28 10.59
C ILE A 79 -19.77 -1.56 11.53
N ALA A 80 -20.61 -2.31 12.24
CA ALA A 80 -21.59 -1.77 13.17
C ALA A 80 -20.92 -0.97 14.29
N LYS A 81 -19.85 -1.50 14.89
CA LYS A 81 -19.07 -0.80 15.92
C LYS A 81 -18.59 0.56 15.43
N ASN A 82 -17.97 0.63 14.25
CA ASN A 82 -17.45 1.88 13.71
C ASN A 82 -18.57 2.88 13.42
N LEU A 83 -19.68 2.42 12.82
CA LEU A 83 -20.83 3.28 12.53
C LEU A 83 -21.50 3.81 13.81
N LEU A 84 -21.64 3.00 14.86
CA LEU A 84 -22.21 3.41 16.14
C LEU A 84 -21.41 4.52 16.82
N VAL A 85 -20.09 4.58 16.59
CA VAL A 85 -19.21 5.66 17.08
C VAL A 85 -18.99 6.76 16.05
N GLY A 86 -19.81 6.82 15.00
CA GLY A 86 -19.75 7.85 13.95
C GLY A 86 -18.55 7.75 13.01
N LYS A 87 -17.83 6.63 12.99
CA LYS A 87 -16.67 6.40 12.14
C LYS A 87 -17.05 5.57 10.91
N LEU A 88 -16.63 6.03 9.73
CA LEU A 88 -16.75 5.23 8.51
C LEU A 88 -15.74 4.06 8.55
N PRO A 89 -16.21 2.80 8.40
CA PRO A 89 -15.31 1.64 8.43
C PRO A 89 -14.41 1.62 7.20
N ILE A 90 -13.15 1.23 7.39
CA ILE A 90 -12.23 0.96 6.29
C ILE A 90 -12.51 -0.47 5.81
N LEU A 91 -13.16 -0.59 4.66
CA LEU A 91 -13.68 -1.87 4.14
C LEU A 91 -12.70 -2.63 3.24
N GLY A 92 -11.50 -2.10 3.00
CA GLY A 92 -10.50 -2.73 2.15
C GLY A 92 -9.44 -1.77 1.62
N ALA A 93 -8.73 -2.22 0.58
CA ALA A 93 -7.58 -1.52 -0.01
C ALA A 93 -7.95 -0.30 -0.89
N ARG A 94 -9.24 -0.08 -1.17
CA ARG A 94 -9.71 0.99 -2.07
C ARG A 94 -9.28 2.38 -1.61
N ASN A 95 -9.31 2.64 -0.30
CA ASN A 95 -8.90 3.93 0.23
C ASN A 95 -7.43 4.24 -0.10
N GLU A 96 -6.56 3.24 -0.02
CA GLU A 96 -5.14 3.38 -0.34
C GLU A 96 -4.92 3.57 -1.84
N PHE A 97 -5.63 2.80 -2.67
CA PHE A 97 -5.64 2.98 -4.12
C PHE A 97 -6.05 4.40 -4.53
N ASP A 98 -7.20 4.87 -4.05
CA ASP A 98 -7.74 6.17 -4.39
C ASP A 98 -6.85 7.31 -3.85
N ALA A 99 -6.26 7.15 -2.66
CA ALA A 99 -5.34 8.12 -2.07
C ALA A 99 -4.04 8.25 -2.88
N CYS A 100 -3.37 7.13 -3.18
CA CYS A 100 -2.10 7.16 -3.95
C CYS A 100 -2.30 7.78 -5.33
N ARG A 101 -3.37 7.39 -6.03
CA ARG A 101 -3.71 7.98 -7.33
C ARG A 101 -4.00 9.48 -7.23
N ARG A 102 -4.86 9.88 -6.29
CA ARG A 102 -5.24 11.29 -6.11
C ARG A 102 -4.06 12.20 -5.77
N LEU A 103 -3.09 11.70 -5.00
CA LEU A 103 -1.85 12.40 -4.67
C LEU A 103 -0.98 12.56 -5.92
N ARG A 104 -0.74 11.47 -6.65
CA ARG A 104 0.04 11.51 -7.91
C ARG A 104 -0.58 12.41 -8.98
N ASP A 105 -1.90 12.34 -9.16
CA ASP A 105 -2.64 13.18 -10.11
C ASP A 105 -2.49 14.69 -9.80
N ARG A 106 -2.08 15.04 -8.57
CA ARG A 106 -1.81 16.41 -8.12
C ARG A 106 -0.33 16.72 -7.93
N GLY A 107 0.56 15.84 -8.41
CA GLY A 107 2.01 16.01 -8.30
C GLY A 107 2.56 15.86 -6.88
N VAL A 108 1.79 15.28 -5.96
CA VAL A 108 2.27 14.96 -4.61
C VAL A 108 2.95 13.59 -4.63
N PRO A 109 4.22 13.48 -4.18
CA PRO A 109 4.91 12.20 -4.13
C PRO A 109 4.14 11.17 -3.29
N ALA A 110 3.87 10.01 -3.86
CA ALA A 110 3.23 8.87 -3.23
C ALA A 110 3.65 7.58 -3.95
N PRO A 111 3.60 6.41 -3.28
CA PRO A 111 3.87 5.13 -3.93
C PRO A 111 2.99 4.95 -5.17
N GLU A 112 3.59 4.45 -6.24
CA GLU A 112 2.85 4.20 -7.47
C GLU A 112 2.12 2.86 -7.38
N VAL A 113 0.84 2.85 -7.72
CA VAL A 113 0.03 1.64 -7.72
C VAL A 113 0.31 0.85 -9.01
N ALA A 114 0.80 -0.38 -8.85
CA ALA A 114 0.96 -1.35 -9.91
C ALA A 114 -0.31 -2.18 -10.13
N ALA A 115 -1.02 -2.54 -9.06
CA ALA A 115 -2.27 -3.31 -9.15
C ALA A 115 -3.28 -3.00 -8.04
N PHE A 116 -4.57 -3.09 -8.36
CA PHE A 116 -5.65 -3.03 -7.38
C PHE A 116 -6.83 -3.90 -7.81
N GLY A 117 -7.41 -4.64 -6.85
CA GLY A 117 -8.58 -5.46 -7.09
C GLY A 117 -9.48 -5.57 -5.87
N GLU A 118 -10.78 -5.73 -6.11
CA GLU A 118 -11.79 -5.93 -5.06
C GLU A 118 -12.84 -6.96 -5.51
N ARG A 119 -13.28 -7.79 -4.57
CA ARG A 119 -14.29 -8.83 -4.76
C ARG A 119 -15.27 -8.87 -3.59
N GLY A 120 -16.53 -9.14 -3.91
CA GLY A 120 -17.60 -9.38 -2.96
C GLY A 120 -18.51 -8.15 -2.79
N LEU A 121 -19.80 -8.36 -3.03
CA LEU A 121 -20.83 -7.34 -2.83
C LEU A 121 -21.07 -7.07 -1.34
N ASN A 122 -21.01 -8.13 -0.52
CA ASN A 122 -21.15 -8.04 0.92
C ASN A 122 -19.95 -7.28 1.53
N PRO A 123 -20.15 -6.08 2.12
CA PRO A 123 -19.06 -5.28 2.67
C PRO A 123 -18.34 -5.98 3.84
N ALA A 124 -19.03 -6.85 4.58
CA ALA A 124 -18.44 -7.58 5.70
C ALA A 124 -17.50 -8.72 5.25
N GLN A 125 -17.68 -9.24 4.03
CA GLN A 125 -16.89 -10.35 3.48
C GLN A 125 -16.02 -9.92 2.29
N ARG A 126 -15.97 -8.61 2.01
CA ARG A 126 -15.21 -8.05 0.90
C ARG A 126 -13.75 -8.41 1.04
N ARG A 127 -13.15 -8.85 -0.07
CA ARG A 127 -11.72 -9.10 -0.19
C ARG A 127 -11.15 -8.09 -1.19
N SER A 128 -9.98 -7.56 -0.90
CA SER A 128 -9.33 -6.62 -1.80
C SER A 128 -7.82 -6.63 -1.61
N PHE A 129 -7.12 -6.16 -2.62
CA PHE A 129 -5.68 -5.99 -2.56
C PHE A 129 -5.27 -4.69 -3.24
N VAL A 130 -4.14 -4.15 -2.81
CA VAL A 130 -3.40 -3.12 -3.54
C VAL A 130 -1.94 -3.54 -3.57
N VAL A 131 -1.29 -3.33 -4.71
CA VAL A 131 0.13 -3.55 -4.93
C VAL A 131 0.72 -2.23 -5.38
N CYS A 132 1.73 -1.75 -4.67
CA CYS A 132 2.46 -0.54 -5.01
C CYS A 132 3.94 -0.85 -5.22
N ASP A 133 4.61 -0.02 -6.01
CA ASP A 133 6.07 -0.08 -6.15
C ASP A 133 6.73 0.08 -4.79
N ALA A 134 7.80 -0.68 -4.55
CA ALA A 134 8.59 -0.52 -3.35
C ALA A 134 9.46 0.73 -3.41
N LEU A 135 9.49 1.50 -2.32
CA LEU A 135 10.39 2.64 -2.15
C LEU A 135 11.80 2.16 -1.82
N VAL A 136 12.48 1.53 -2.77
CA VAL A 136 13.86 1.04 -2.60
C VAL A 136 14.84 2.22 -2.58
N GLY A 137 15.77 2.21 -1.62
CA GLY A 137 16.79 3.26 -1.49
C GLY A 137 16.34 4.51 -0.72
N TYR A 138 15.14 4.49 -0.13
CA TYR A 138 14.65 5.56 0.73
C TYR A 138 14.83 5.18 2.21
N ALA A 139 15.14 6.17 3.04
CA ALA A 139 15.13 6.06 4.49
C ALA A 139 13.93 6.85 5.03
N SER A 140 13.27 6.33 6.07
CA SER A 140 12.17 7.05 6.69
C SER A 140 12.67 8.28 7.45
N LEU A 141 11.81 9.28 7.63
CA LEU A 141 12.14 10.43 8.46
C LEU A 141 12.46 9.99 9.90
N GLU A 142 11.81 8.95 10.42
CA GLU A 142 12.12 8.36 11.73
C GLU A 142 13.56 7.86 11.81
N ASP A 143 14.02 7.09 10.82
CA ASP A 143 15.40 6.58 10.77
C ASP A 143 16.42 7.72 10.76
N ILE A 144 16.12 8.77 9.99
CA ILE A 144 16.98 9.96 9.89
C ILE A 144 17.05 10.70 11.23
N VAL A 145 15.91 10.96 11.88
CA VAL A 145 15.87 11.78 13.11
C VAL A 145 16.29 11.03 14.36
N ASN A 146 16.18 9.70 14.40
CA ASN A 146 16.62 8.89 15.53
C ASN A 146 18.11 9.10 15.83
N ALA A 147 18.93 9.22 14.78
CA ALA A 147 20.36 9.50 14.89
C ALA A 147 20.67 10.90 15.46
N TRP A 148 19.74 11.86 15.39
CA TRP A 148 19.98 13.26 15.75
C TRP A 148 20.16 13.50 17.24
N SER A 149 19.66 12.60 18.08
CA SER A 149 19.85 12.67 19.53
C SER A 149 21.33 12.53 19.93
N ALA A 150 22.05 11.61 19.27
CA ALA A 150 23.47 11.37 19.50
C ALA A 150 24.37 12.23 18.61
N SER A 151 23.93 12.54 17.38
CA SER A 151 24.66 13.37 16.42
C SER A 151 23.74 14.44 15.82
N PRO A 152 23.61 15.59 16.48
CA PRO A 152 22.72 16.66 16.02
C PRO A 152 23.08 17.13 14.61
N PRO A 153 22.09 17.33 13.72
CA PRO A 153 22.34 17.82 12.38
C PRO A 153 22.68 19.32 12.39
N ASP A 154 23.18 19.81 11.26
CA ASP A 154 23.19 21.25 11.00
C ASP A 154 21.77 21.84 11.20
N PRO A 155 21.59 22.89 12.01
CA PRO A 155 20.29 23.54 12.19
C PRO A 155 19.58 23.93 10.88
N ARG A 156 20.32 24.26 9.82
CA ARG A 156 19.81 24.54 8.47
C ARG A 156 19.21 23.28 7.83
N LEU A 157 19.89 22.14 7.97
CA LEU A 157 19.37 20.85 7.48
C LEU A 157 18.07 20.49 8.21
N LYS A 158 18.07 20.58 9.55
CA LYS A 158 16.87 20.34 10.36
C LYS A 158 15.69 21.20 9.90
N ARG A 159 15.91 22.51 9.69
CA ARG A 159 14.87 23.42 9.17
C ARG A 159 14.38 23.01 7.79
N ARG A 160 15.28 22.63 6.87
CA ARG A 160 14.91 22.16 5.52
C ARG A 160 14.00 20.93 5.57
N VAL A 161 14.32 19.96 6.44
CA VAL A 161 13.51 18.75 6.63
C VAL A 161 12.12 19.09 7.16
N VAL A 162 12.02 19.93 8.19
CA VAL A 162 10.73 20.38 8.76
C VAL A 162 9.89 21.11 7.71
N VAL A 163 10.50 22.00 6.92
CA VAL A 163 9.80 22.73 5.85
C VAL A 163 9.35 21.77 4.75
N ALA A 164 10.18 20.79 4.36
CA ALA A 164 9.82 19.79 3.36
C ALA A 164 8.64 18.92 3.81
N ALA A 165 8.67 18.41 5.05
CA ALA A 165 7.56 17.65 5.63
C ALA A 165 6.28 18.50 5.72
N GLY A 166 6.40 19.77 6.12
CA GLY A 166 5.28 20.71 6.16
C GLY A 166 4.67 20.95 4.77
N ARG A 167 5.50 21.13 3.74
CA ARG A 167 5.06 21.29 2.34
C ARG A 167 4.36 20.05 1.81
N LEU A 168 4.92 18.87 2.06
CA LEU A 168 4.30 17.59 1.67
C LEU A 168 2.93 17.42 2.34
N THR A 169 2.85 17.69 3.65
CA THR A 169 1.59 17.64 4.41
C THR A 169 0.54 18.59 3.84
N ALA A 170 0.94 19.83 3.56
CA ALA A 170 0.04 20.84 3.00
C ALA A 170 -0.46 20.44 1.61
N ALA A 171 0.43 19.92 0.75
CA ALA A 171 0.06 19.45 -0.58
C ALA A 171 -0.88 18.23 -0.53
N MET A 172 -0.62 17.28 0.38
CA MET A 172 -1.51 16.13 0.64
C MET A 172 -2.91 16.58 1.07
N HIS A 173 -3.00 17.55 1.99
CA HIS A 173 -4.28 18.08 2.45
C HIS A 173 -5.00 18.89 1.35
N ALA A 174 -4.28 19.69 0.57
CA ALA A 174 -4.81 20.40 -0.58
C ALA A 174 -5.32 19.43 -1.66
N ALA A 175 -4.74 18.23 -1.74
CA ALA A 175 -5.24 17.14 -2.56
C ALA A 175 -6.53 16.49 -2.03
N GLY A 176 -7.01 16.88 -0.85
CA GLY A 176 -8.19 16.31 -0.20
C GLY A 176 -7.93 14.91 0.37
N VAL A 177 -6.69 14.60 0.71
CA VAL A 177 -6.28 13.34 1.34
C VAL A 177 -5.88 13.61 2.79
N ASN A 178 -6.42 12.81 3.71
CA ASN A 178 -6.01 12.80 5.11
C ASN A 178 -5.41 11.42 5.40
N HIS A 179 -4.13 11.38 5.78
CA HIS A 179 -3.38 10.14 6.00
C HIS A 179 -3.91 9.30 7.17
N ARG A 180 -4.52 9.94 8.19
CA ARG A 180 -5.05 9.33 9.44
C ARG A 180 -4.05 8.58 10.33
N ASP A 181 -2.87 8.25 9.83
CA ASP A 181 -1.78 7.58 10.56
C ASP A 181 -0.45 8.26 10.22
N TYR A 182 -0.32 9.57 10.47
CA TYR A 182 0.77 10.41 9.93
C TYR A 182 1.93 10.56 10.92
N TYR A 183 2.86 9.60 10.92
CA TYR A 183 4.06 9.60 11.77
C TYR A 183 5.33 9.73 10.92
N ALA A 184 6.48 9.99 11.58
CA ALA A 184 7.76 10.12 10.91
C ALA A 184 8.21 8.85 10.15
N CYS A 185 7.77 7.66 10.58
CA CYS A 185 8.05 6.42 9.86
C CYS A 185 7.25 6.26 8.55
N HIS A 186 6.27 7.13 8.30
CA HIS A 186 5.46 7.18 7.06
C HIS A 186 5.89 8.31 6.11
N LEU A 187 7.02 8.95 6.39
CA LEU A 187 7.59 10.08 5.65
C LEU A 187 8.98 9.78 5.10
#